data_AF-A0A2N3B573-F1
#
_entry.id   AF-A0A2N3B573-F1
#
_cell.length_a   1.000
_cell.length_b   1.000
_cell.length_c   1.000
_cell.angle_alpha   90.00
_cell.angle_beta   90.00
_cell.angle_gamma   90.00
#
_symmetry.space_group_name_H-M   'P 1'
#
loop_
_entity.id
_entity.type
_entity.pdbx_description
1 polymer ?
#
loop_
_entity_poly.entity_id
_entity_poly.type
_entity_poly.pdbx_seq_one_letter_code
_entity_poly.pdbx_strand_id
1 'polypeptide(L)'
;IERLETNGAFFRSLTDPIDTSSPQGKFTLQVLGAAAEFERALIRERTKAGLASAKTKGRVGGNPGLRARDPAALRKVRLARQDGYMERLNETAQDWVPHVRRLRPDMAWEDVLRIVNGPLPRERQWTQSRLLRAVNAYVRDGFLPETVLGRAGRRETDDRLPAIVAAIKGADPDITLQAICSRLEAMRERTPRGRTSWQPSSVKMLLERAERLGLLE
;
A
#
# COMPACT_ATOMS: atom_id res chain seq x y z
N ILE A 1 -16.71 12.12 -27.63
CA ILE A 1 -18.13 12.30 -28.06
C ILE A 1 -18.95 11.16 -27.53
N GLU A 2 -18.60 9.91 -27.84
CA GLU A 2 -19.27 8.70 -27.32
C GLU A 2 -19.53 8.75 -25.81
N ARG A 3 -18.52 9.10 -25.00
CA ARG A 3 -18.69 9.25 -23.53
C ARG A 3 -19.75 10.28 -23.12
N LEU A 4 -19.91 11.37 -23.87
CA LEU A 4 -20.93 12.38 -23.59
C LEU A 4 -22.32 11.88 -24.01
N GLU A 5 -22.40 11.23 -25.16
CA GLU A 5 -23.64 10.67 -25.69
C GLU A 5 -24.19 9.55 -24.79
N THR A 6 -23.33 8.66 -24.27
CA THR A 6 -23.72 7.64 -23.28
C THR A 6 -24.34 8.25 -22.03
N ASN A 7 -23.97 9.48 -21.69
CA ASN A 7 -24.50 10.22 -20.54
C ASN A 7 -25.65 11.18 -20.90
N GLY A 8 -26.17 11.12 -22.14
CA GLY A 8 -27.26 11.99 -22.61
C GLY A 8 -26.87 13.46 -22.78
N ALA A 9 -25.58 13.77 -22.93
CA ALA A 9 -25.04 15.13 -23.02
C ALA A 9 -24.41 15.42 -24.39
N PHE A 10 -24.34 16.72 -24.74
CA PHE A 10 -23.74 17.21 -25.98
C PHE A 10 -22.68 18.29 -25.70
N PHE A 11 -21.70 18.38 -26.59
CA PHE A 11 -20.70 19.43 -26.63
C PHE A 11 -21.12 20.56 -27.58
N ARG A 12 -21.05 21.80 -27.10
CA ARG A 12 -21.20 23.02 -27.90
C ARG A 12 -20.07 23.98 -27.56
N SER A 13 -19.32 24.42 -28.57
CA SER A 13 -18.34 25.50 -28.39
C SER A 13 -19.07 26.85 -28.38
N LEU A 14 -18.61 27.75 -27.51
CA LEU A 14 -19.13 29.12 -27.42
C LEU A 14 -18.46 30.06 -28.43
N THR A 15 -17.21 29.75 -28.78
CA THR A 15 -16.36 30.54 -29.67
C THR A 15 -16.33 29.99 -31.09
N ASP A 16 -16.47 28.66 -31.22
CA ASP A 16 -16.41 27.98 -32.52
C ASP A 16 -17.80 27.48 -32.91
N PRO A 17 -18.12 27.40 -34.20
CA PRO A 17 -19.42 26.91 -34.69
C PRO A 17 -19.51 25.38 -34.63
N ILE A 18 -19.19 24.79 -33.48
CA ILE A 18 -19.20 23.34 -33.25
C ILE A 18 -20.31 23.02 -32.25
N ASP A 19 -21.37 22.36 -32.71
CA ASP A 19 -22.48 21.88 -31.88
C ASP A 19 -22.82 20.43 -32.20
N THR A 20 -22.42 19.53 -31.30
CA THR A 20 -22.63 18.08 -31.43
C THR A 20 -24.06 17.63 -31.09
N SER A 21 -24.98 18.53 -30.76
CA SER A 21 -26.41 18.20 -30.69
C SER A 21 -27.02 17.93 -32.07
N SER A 22 -26.39 18.44 -33.14
CA SER A 22 -26.81 18.23 -34.54
C SER A 22 -25.99 17.15 -35.25
N PRO A 23 -26.58 16.37 -36.19
CA PRO A 23 -25.82 15.44 -37.03
C PRO A 23 -24.66 16.11 -37.80
N GLN A 24 -24.88 17.34 -38.26
CA GLN A 24 -23.88 18.14 -38.99
C GLN A 24 -22.68 18.48 -38.10
N GLY A 25 -22.91 18.96 -36.87
CA GLY A 25 -21.82 19.29 -35.97
C GLY A 25 -21.06 18.07 -35.43
N LYS A 26 -21.73 16.91 -35.30
CA LYS A 26 -21.05 15.62 -35.03
C LYS A 26 -20.11 15.25 -36.18
N PHE A 27 -20.57 15.34 -37.43
CA PHE A 27 -19.76 15.07 -38.61
C PHE A 27 -18.55 16.01 -38.68
N THR A 28 -18.75 17.32 -38.54
CA THR A 28 -17.66 18.30 -38.55
C THR A 28 -16.62 18.00 -37.49
N LEU A 29 -17.04 17.68 -36.26
CA LEU A 29 -16.11 17.34 -35.18
C LEU A 29 -15.36 16.04 -35.44
N GLN A 30 -15.99 15.02 -36.05
CA GLN A 30 -15.32 13.79 -36.46
C GLN A 30 -14.25 14.04 -37.53
N VAL A 31 -14.56 14.88 -38.53
CA VAL A 31 -13.59 15.26 -39.58
C VAL A 31 -12.40 16.02 -38.97
N LEU A 32 -12.65 16.95 -38.05
CA LEU A 32 -11.59 17.66 -37.33
C LEU A 32 -10.74 16.71 -36.47
N GLY A 33 -11.37 15.74 -35.81
CA GLY A 33 -10.68 14.69 -35.07
C GLY A 33 -9.75 13.86 -35.97
N ALA A 34 -10.26 13.42 -37.13
CA ALA A 34 -9.48 12.69 -38.12
C ALA A 34 -8.31 13.51 -38.67
N ALA A 35 -8.53 14.81 -38.94
CA ALA A 35 -7.46 15.72 -39.37
C ALA A 35 -6.38 15.88 -38.29
N ALA A 36 -6.75 16.05 -37.03
CA ALA A 36 -5.81 16.15 -35.93
C ALA A 36 -5.00 14.86 -35.71
N GLU A 37 -5.63 13.69 -35.89
CA GLU A 37 -4.93 12.40 -35.85
C GLU A 37 -3.93 12.25 -36.99
N PHE A 38 -4.33 12.65 -38.20
CA PHE A 38 -3.47 12.67 -39.37
C PHE A 38 -2.25 13.59 -39.18
N GLU A 39 -2.46 14.82 -38.70
CA GLU A 39 -1.37 15.75 -38.39
C GLU A 39 -0.41 15.17 -37.34
N ARG A 40 -0.94 14.55 -36.28
CA ARG A 40 -0.12 13.89 -35.26
C ARG A 40 0.68 12.73 -35.84
N ALA A 41 0.11 11.96 -36.77
CA ALA A 41 0.81 10.90 -37.48
C ALA A 41 1.95 11.46 -38.34
N LEU A 42 1.72 12.53 -39.10
CA LEU A 42 2.75 13.21 -39.89
C LEU A 42 3.89 13.77 -39.04
N ILE A 43 3.58 14.39 -37.89
CA ILE A 43 4.61 14.88 -36.95
C ILE A 43 5.47 13.72 -36.45
N ARG A 44 4.85 12.59 -36.09
CA ARG A 44 5.59 11.39 -35.65
C ARG A 44 6.47 10.84 -36.76
N GLU A 45 5.95 10.76 -37.98
CA GLU A 45 6.69 10.28 -39.14
C GLU A 45 7.91 11.18 -39.41
N ARG A 46 7.72 12.49 -39.47
CA ARG A 46 8.80 13.48 -39.65
C ARG A 46 9.84 13.40 -38.54
N THR A 47 9.40 13.24 -37.30
CA THR A 47 10.30 13.07 -36.14
C THR A 47 11.15 11.81 -36.29
N LYS A 48 10.53 10.67 -36.66
CA LYS A 48 11.24 9.41 -36.89
C LYS A 48 12.24 9.52 -38.05
N ALA A 49 11.84 10.14 -39.16
CA ALA A 49 12.71 10.38 -40.30
C ALA A 49 13.92 11.26 -39.91
N GLY A 50 13.68 12.34 -39.15
CA GLY A 50 14.74 13.20 -38.61
C GLY A 50 15.70 12.45 -37.67
N LEU A 51 15.17 11.62 -36.76
CA LEU A 51 15.98 10.78 -35.88
C LEU A 51 16.80 9.74 -36.66
N ALA A 52 16.23 9.13 -37.69
CA ALA A 52 16.94 8.19 -38.56
C ALA A 52 18.08 8.87 -39.30
N SER A 53 17.84 10.05 -39.90
CA SER A 53 18.87 10.86 -40.56
C SER A 53 19.97 11.31 -39.59
N ALA A 54 19.61 11.73 -38.38
CA ALA A 54 20.59 12.09 -37.38
C ALA A 54 21.46 10.89 -36.97
N LYS A 55 20.85 9.70 -36.85
CA LYS A 55 21.56 8.45 -36.55
C LYS A 55 22.52 8.05 -37.65
N THR A 56 22.15 8.18 -38.94
CA THR A 56 23.08 7.90 -40.06
C THR A 56 24.25 8.87 -40.10
N LYS A 57 24.05 10.12 -39.65
CA LYS A 57 25.11 11.12 -39.43
C LYS A 57 25.94 10.88 -38.14
N GLY A 58 25.75 9.76 -37.46
CA GLY A 58 26.52 9.38 -36.27
C GLY A 58 26.01 9.97 -34.94
N ARG A 59 24.87 10.68 -34.91
CA ARG A 59 24.30 11.17 -33.64
C ARG A 59 23.74 10.00 -32.82
N VAL A 60 24.26 9.84 -31.61
CA VAL A 60 23.74 8.91 -30.61
C VAL A 60 22.77 9.66 -29.67
N GLY A 61 21.50 9.25 -29.65
CA GLY A 61 20.44 9.87 -28.82
C GLY A 61 20.46 9.45 -27.34
N GLY A 62 19.76 10.18 -26.47
CA GLY A 62 19.71 9.95 -25.01
C GLY A 62 20.75 10.77 -24.22
N ASN A 63 20.86 10.58 -22.90
CA ASN A 63 21.83 11.29 -22.06
C ASN A 63 23.25 10.67 -22.23
N PRO A 64 24.27 11.43 -22.70
CA PRO A 64 25.62 10.91 -22.89
C PRO A 64 26.27 10.35 -21.62
N GLY A 65 26.10 11.02 -20.47
CA GLY A 65 26.67 10.58 -19.20
C GLY A 65 26.06 9.26 -18.72
N LEU A 66 24.76 9.05 -18.92
CA LEU A 66 24.14 7.76 -18.59
C LEU A 66 24.62 6.63 -19.50
N ARG A 67 24.83 6.91 -20.80
CA ARG A 67 25.37 5.93 -21.75
C ARG A 67 26.81 5.52 -21.41
N ALA A 68 27.62 6.49 -21.02
CA ALA A 68 28.99 6.26 -20.56
C ALA A 68 29.08 5.64 -19.15
N ARG A 69 27.93 5.42 -18.47
CA ARG A 69 27.86 5.05 -17.05
C ARG A 69 28.68 5.99 -16.16
N ASP A 70 28.73 7.27 -16.52
CA ASP A 70 29.40 8.30 -15.75
C ASP A 70 28.81 8.33 -14.32
N PRO A 71 29.64 8.13 -13.28
CA PRO A 71 29.20 8.19 -11.90
C PRO A 71 28.48 9.49 -11.55
N ALA A 72 28.88 10.64 -12.11
CA ALA A 72 28.25 11.92 -11.83
C ALA A 72 26.83 11.99 -12.44
N ALA A 73 26.67 11.60 -13.71
CA ALA A 73 25.36 11.51 -14.35
C ALA A 73 24.42 10.52 -13.63
N LEU A 74 24.92 9.36 -13.21
CA LEU A 74 24.15 8.38 -12.44
C LEU A 74 23.73 8.92 -11.08
N ARG A 75 24.62 9.60 -10.35
CA ARG A 75 24.30 10.28 -9.09
C ARG A 75 23.21 11.34 -9.29
N LYS A 76 23.34 12.19 -10.30
CA LYS A 76 22.35 13.24 -10.61
C LYS A 76 20.96 12.67 -10.87
N VAL A 77 20.86 11.59 -11.66
CA VAL A 77 19.57 10.92 -11.92
C VAL A 77 19.02 10.25 -10.67
N ARG A 78 19.89 9.64 -9.85
CA ARG A 78 19.47 9.04 -8.58
C ARG A 78 18.90 10.10 -7.63
N LEU A 79 19.57 11.24 -7.49
CA LEU A 79 19.11 12.37 -6.67
C LEU A 79 17.77 12.89 -7.17
N ALA A 80 17.64 13.21 -8.46
CA ALA A 80 16.36 13.68 -9.01
C ALA A 80 15.20 12.68 -8.81
N ARG A 81 15.47 11.37 -8.89
CA ARG A 81 14.47 10.32 -8.59
C ARG A 81 14.13 10.27 -7.11
N GLN A 82 15.11 10.45 -6.23
CA GLN A 82 14.94 10.49 -4.79
C GLN A 82 14.12 11.72 -4.38
N ASP A 83 14.43 12.90 -4.92
CA ASP A 83 13.72 14.15 -4.64
C ASP A 83 12.26 14.03 -5.04
N GLY A 84 11.98 13.62 -6.28
CA GLY A 84 10.60 13.40 -6.73
C GLY A 84 9.89 12.25 -6.02
N TYR A 85 10.61 11.27 -5.47
CA TYR A 85 10.03 10.25 -4.60
C TYR A 85 9.65 10.82 -3.24
N MET A 86 10.53 11.62 -2.64
CA MET A 86 10.29 12.28 -1.35
C MET A 86 9.14 13.28 -1.43
N GLU A 87 9.06 14.06 -2.51
CA GLU A 87 7.94 14.98 -2.74
C GLU A 87 6.59 14.26 -2.71
N ARG A 88 6.43 13.19 -3.51
CA ARG A 88 5.21 12.35 -3.49
C ARG A 88 4.97 11.67 -2.15
N LEU A 89 6.04 11.30 -1.45
CA LEU A 89 5.92 10.67 -0.14
C LEU A 89 5.39 11.66 0.91
N ASN A 90 5.85 12.90 0.84
CA ASN A 90 5.44 13.98 1.74
C ASN A 90 3.94 14.29 1.62
N GLU A 91 3.35 14.17 0.43
CA GLU A 91 1.89 14.34 0.21
C GLU A 91 1.05 13.40 1.07
N THR A 92 1.59 12.22 1.44
CA THR A 92 0.88 11.20 2.22
C THR A 92 1.44 11.03 3.63
N ALA A 93 2.39 11.87 4.04
CA ALA A 93 3.13 11.71 5.30
C ALA A 93 2.21 11.72 6.52
N GLN A 94 1.18 12.58 6.51
CA GLN A 94 0.23 12.73 7.61
C GLN A 94 -0.54 11.43 7.90
N ASP A 95 -0.73 10.57 6.90
CA ASP A 95 -1.52 9.34 7.02
C ASP A 95 -0.79 8.19 7.74
N TRP A 96 0.56 8.22 7.79
CA TRP A 96 1.34 7.08 8.28
C TRP A 96 2.46 7.46 9.25
N VAL A 97 3.08 8.63 9.11
CA VAL A 97 4.21 9.05 9.96
C VAL A 97 3.84 9.09 11.44
N PRO A 98 2.69 9.68 11.87
CA PRO A 98 2.31 9.69 13.28
C PRO A 98 2.11 8.30 13.85
N HIS A 99 1.53 7.38 13.06
CA HIS A 99 1.31 5.99 13.47
C HIS A 99 2.62 5.24 13.64
N VAL A 100 3.54 5.34 12.67
CA VAL A 100 4.85 4.68 12.76
C VAL A 100 5.64 5.21 13.95
N ARG A 101 5.69 6.53 14.14
CA ARG A 101 6.42 7.16 15.25
C ARG A 101 5.89 6.71 16.61
N ARG A 102 4.57 6.53 16.74
CA ARG A 102 3.92 6.15 18.00
C ARG A 102 4.02 4.66 18.30
N LEU A 103 3.91 3.81 17.28
CA LEU A 103 3.71 2.36 17.46
C LEU A 103 4.99 1.54 17.33
N ARG A 104 6.06 2.12 16.76
CA ARG A 104 7.34 1.44 16.58
C ARG A 104 8.37 1.96 17.58
N PRO A 105 9.22 1.08 18.14
CA PRO A 105 9.43 -0.32 17.77
C PRO A 105 8.46 -1.33 18.42
N ASP A 106 7.63 -0.93 19.37
CA ASP A 106 6.89 -1.85 20.25
C ASP A 106 5.95 -2.84 19.51
N MET A 107 5.31 -2.40 18.43
CA MET A 107 4.43 -3.25 17.61
C MET A 107 5.12 -3.81 16.37
N ALA A 108 4.71 -5.02 15.97
CA ALA A 108 5.15 -5.62 14.72
C ALA A 108 4.66 -4.82 13.50
N TRP A 109 5.44 -4.83 12.42
CA TRP A 109 5.11 -4.11 11.18
C TRP A 109 3.78 -4.53 10.56
N GLU A 110 3.36 -5.80 10.74
CA GLU A 110 2.05 -6.28 10.26
C GLU A 110 0.87 -5.55 10.92
N ASP A 111 0.97 -5.28 12.23
CA ASP A 111 -0.10 -4.65 12.99
C ASP A 111 -0.09 -3.14 12.75
N VAL A 112 1.10 -2.53 12.67
CA VAL A 112 1.24 -1.12 12.26
C VAL A 112 0.67 -0.91 10.86
N LEU A 113 0.95 -1.79 9.91
CA LEU A 113 0.41 -1.72 8.56
C LEU A 113 -1.13 -1.80 8.57
N ARG A 114 -1.70 -2.69 9.41
CA ARG A 114 -3.15 -2.82 9.56
C ARG A 114 -3.78 -1.52 10.08
N ILE A 115 -3.15 -0.87 11.06
CA ILE A 115 -3.62 0.40 11.63
C ILE A 115 -3.51 1.53 10.60
N VAL A 116 -2.38 1.64 9.91
CA VAL A 116 -2.17 2.65 8.85
C VAL A 116 -3.17 2.48 7.70
N ASN A 117 -3.47 1.24 7.31
CA ASN A 117 -4.41 0.97 6.22
C ASN A 117 -5.88 1.05 6.62
N GLY A 118 -6.22 0.98 7.91
CA GLY A 118 -7.58 0.99 8.41
C GLY A 118 -8.45 2.15 7.87
N PRO A 119 -8.00 3.41 7.96
CA PRO A 119 -8.77 4.55 7.46
C PRO A 119 -8.64 4.77 5.94
N LEU A 120 -7.75 4.05 5.25
CA LEU A 120 -7.42 4.34 3.85
C LEU A 120 -8.29 3.53 2.86
N PRO A 121 -8.77 4.16 1.76
CA PRO A 121 -9.44 3.43 0.69
C PRO A 121 -8.48 2.44 0.05
N ARG A 122 -9.01 1.33 -0.49
CA ARG A 122 -8.22 0.18 -1.00
C ARG A 122 -7.11 0.59 -1.97
N GLU A 123 -7.38 1.54 -2.85
CA GLU A 123 -6.45 2.07 -3.84
C GLU A 123 -5.26 2.85 -3.25
N ARG A 124 -5.38 3.35 -2.01
CA ARG A 124 -4.31 4.07 -1.29
C ARG A 124 -3.60 3.22 -0.24
N GLN A 125 -4.02 1.99 -0.03
CA GLN A 125 -3.43 1.11 0.98
C GLN A 125 -1.94 0.87 0.74
N TRP A 126 -1.22 0.78 1.84
CA TRP A 126 0.19 0.47 1.86
C TRP A 126 0.41 -1.03 1.81
N THR A 127 1.44 -1.45 1.10
CA THR A 127 2.06 -2.76 1.32
C THR A 127 3.18 -2.60 2.33
N GLN A 128 3.51 -3.67 3.06
CA GLN A 128 4.59 -3.63 4.07
C GLN A 128 5.90 -3.14 3.46
N SER A 129 6.29 -3.66 2.29
CA SER A 129 7.53 -3.28 1.61
C SER A 129 7.54 -1.84 1.09
N ARG A 130 6.37 -1.25 0.79
CA ARG A 130 6.26 0.16 0.39
C ARG A 130 6.38 1.07 1.62
N LEU A 131 5.71 0.72 2.71
CA LEU A 131 5.79 1.45 3.98
C LEU A 131 7.22 1.39 4.53
N LEU A 132 7.86 0.23 4.55
CA LEU A 132 9.25 0.09 5.02
C LEU A 132 10.22 0.94 4.19
N ARG A 133 10.07 1.01 2.86
CA ARG A 133 10.90 1.90 2.03
C ARG A 133 10.69 3.37 2.38
N ALA A 134 9.45 3.78 2.58
CA ALA A 134 9.11 5.14 2.99
C ALA A 134 9.72 5.50 4.35
N VAL A 135 9.55 4.61 5.34
CA VAL A 135 10.13 4.78 6.68
C VAL A 135 11.64 4.88 6.62
N ASN A 136 12.32 3.99 5.89
CA ASN A 136 13.77 4.05 5.73
C ASN A 136 14.24 5.36 5.08
N ALA A 137 13.51 5.87 4.08
CA ALA A 137 13.82 7.16 3.48
C ALA A 137 13.68 8.31 4.50
N TYR A 138 12.61 8.31 5.29
CA TYR A 138 12.38 9.30 6.34
C TYR A 138 13.41 9.24 7.47
N VAL A 139 13.87 8.04 7.84
CA VAL A 139 14.93 7.86 8.83
C VAL A 139 16.25 8.38 8.31
N ARG A 140 16.63 8.01 7.07
CA ARG A 140 17.86 8.50 6.43
C ARG A 140 17.90 10.02 6.33
N ASP A 141 16.76 10.65 6.08
CA ASP A 141 16.64 12.10 5.91
C ASP A 141 16.33 12.82 7.24
N GLY A 142 16.27 12.10 8.37
CA GLY A 142 16.15 12.66 9.73
C GLY A 142 14.73 13.02 10.20
N PHE A 143 13.69 12.67 9.45
CA PHE A 143 12.28 12.95 9.78
C PHE A 143 11.65 11.93 10.74
N LEU A 144 12.24 10.74 10.85
CA LEU A 144 11.87 9.70 11.82
C LEU A 144 13.12 9.23 12.58
N PRO A 145 12.98 8.92 13.88
CA PRO A 145 14.10 8.39 14.65
C PRO A 145 14.44 6.97 14.19
N GLU A 146 15.72 6.59 14.23
CA GLU A 146 16.19 5.25 13.83
C GLU A 146 15.56 4.12 14.66
N THR A 147 15.12 4.42 15.88
CA THR A 147 14.47 3.47 16.80
C THR A 147 13.24 2.79 16.19
N VAL A 148 12.53 3.42 15.25
CA VAL A 148 11.35 2.81 14.59
C VAL A 148 11.69 1.58 13.75
N LEU A 149 12.95 1.46 13.31
CA LEU A 149 13.46 0.31 12.55
C LEU A 149 13.88 -0.85 13.46
N GLY A 150 13.97 -0.62 14.78
CA GLY A 150 14.37 -1.63 15.76
C GLY A 150 13.47 -2.87 15.73
N ARG A 151 13.99 -4.05 16.07
CA ARG A 151 13.19 -5.27 16.08
C ARG A 151 12.00 -5.10 17.04
N ALA A 152 10.79 -5.46 16.59
CA ALA A 152 9.65 -5.51 17.49
C ALA A 152 9.93 -6.41 18.68
N GLY A 153 9.47 -5.99 19.86
CA GLY A 153 9.43 -6.85 21.03
C GLY A 153 8.75 -8.17 20.67
N ARG A 154 9.20 -9.28 21.27
CA ARG A 154 8.51 -10.55 21.14
C ARG A 154 7.07 -10.29 21.60
N ARG A 155 6.09 -10.49 20.71
CA ARG A 155 4.68 -10.45 21.05
C ARG A 155 4.51 -11.32 22.29
N GLU A 156 4.24 -10.73 23.45
CA GLU A 156 3.63 -11.47 24.55
C GLU A 156 2.44 -12.16 23.92
N THR A 157 2.48 -13.48 23.93
CA THR A 157 1.75 -14.28 22.97
C THR A 157 0.29 -14.41 23.36
N ASP A 158 -0.45 -13.30 23.37
CA ASP A 158 -1.85 -13.24 23.80
C ASP A 158 -2.07 -14.17 25.01
N ASP A 159 -1.25 -13.98 26.05
CA ASP A 159 -1.21 -14.86 27.24
C ASP A 159 -2.51 -14.76 28.06
N ARG A 160 -3.47 -13.93 27.59
CA ARG A 160 -4.85 -13.86 28.04
C ARG A 160 -5.56 -15.22 28.02
N LEU A 161 -5.48 -15.99 26.93
CA LEU A 161 -6.19 -17.28 26.86
C LEU A 161 -5.58 -18.33 27.80
N PRO A 162 -4.24 -18.52 27.86
CA PRO A 162 -3.60 -19.31 28.92
C PRO A 162 -3.96 -18.83 30.33
N ALA A 163 -3.99 -17.53 30.59
CA ALA A 163 -4.34 -16.97 31.90
C ALA A 163 -5.80 -17.20 32.31
N ILE A 164 -6.75 -17.07 31.38
CA ILE A 164 -8.18 -17.38 31.64
C ILE A 164 -8.34 -18.86 31.95
N VAL A 165 -7.72 -19.73 31.16
CA VAL A 165 -7.79 -21.18 31.36
C VAL A 165 -7.13 -21.59 32.68
N ALA A 166 -6.00 -20.97 33.04
CA ALA A 166 -5.36 -21.14 34.34
C ALA A 166 -6.26 -20.68 35.49
N ALA A 167 -6.90 -19.51 35.40
CA ALA A 167 -7.82 -19.03 36.41
C ALA A 167 -9.03 -19.96 36.59
N ILE A 168 -9.57 -20.52 35.50
CA ILE A 168 -10.68 -21.49 35.58
C ILE A 168 -10.21 -22.79 36.26
N LYS A 169 -9.03 -23.32 35.89
CA LYS A 169 -8.47 -24.55 36.47
C LYS A 169 -8.02 -24.39 37.92
N GLY A 170 -7.51 -23.21 38.29
CA GLY A 170 -7.14 -22.88 39.67
C GLY A 170 -8.34 -22.68 40.59
N ALA A 171 -9.48 -22.20 40.05
CA ALA A 171 -10.72 -22.06 40.82
C ALA A 171 -11.44 -23.40 41.08
N ASP A 172 -11.22 -24.40 40.22
CA ASP A 172 -11.74 -25.76 40.37
C ASP A 172 -10.72 -26.77 39.79
N PRO A 173 -9.85 -27.35 40.64
CA PRO A 173 -8.79 -28.26 40.20
C PRO A 173 -9.30 -29.53 39.51
N ASP A 174 -10.52 -29.97 39.80
CA ASP A 174 -11.09 -31.20 39.24
C ASP A 174 -11.92 -30.96 37.97
N ILE A 175 -12.03 -29.70 37.53
CA ILE A 175 -12.78 -29.36 36.32
C ILE A 175 -12.25 -30.12 35.10
N THR A 176 -13.18 -30.73 34.35
CA THR A 176 -12.85 -31.45 33.12
C THR A 176 -12.54 -30.49 31.97
N LEU A 177 -11.71 -30.91 31.02
CA LEU A 177 -11.37 -30.11 29.84
C LEU A 177 -12.62 -29.69 29.04
N GLN A 178 -13.62 -30.57 28.97
CA GLN A 178 -14.89 -30.27 28.30
C GLN A 178 -15.69 -29.18 29.04
N ALA A 179 -15.69 -29.19 30.37
CA ALA A 179 -16.33 -28.15 31.16
C ALA A 179 -15.63 -26.78 31.00
N ILE A 180 -14.30 -26.76 30.89
CA ILE A 180 -13.55 -25.54 30.54
C ILE A 180 -13.96 -25.03 29.15
N CYS A 181 -14.07 -25.90 28.13
CA CYS A 181 -14.57 -25.52 26.80
C CYS A 181 -15.93 -24.81 26.88
N SER A 182 -16.91 -25.43 27.55
CA SER A 182 -18.25 -24.85 27.70
C SER A 182 -18.24 -23.52 28.43
N ARG A 183 -17.36 -23.34 29.42
CA ARG A 183 -17.20 -22.08 30.15
C ARG A 183 -16.60 -20.97 29.29
N LEU A 184 -15.59 -21.29 28.47
CA LEU A 184 -15.01 -20.35 27.50
C LEU A 184 -16.04 -19.92 26.44
N GLU A 185 -16.86 -20.86 25.96
CA GLU A 185 -17.97 -20.56 25.03
C GLU A 185 -19.04 -19.66 25.67
N ALA A 186 -19.42 -19.94 26.93
CA ALA A 186 -20.36 -19.10 27.69
C ALA A 186 -19.82 -17.67 27.90
N MET A 187 -18.50 -17.53 28.11
CA MET A 187 -17.80 -16.24 28.19
C MET A 187 -17.63 -15.55 26.81
N ARG A 188 -18.10 -16.18 25.72
CA ARG A 188 -17.94 -15.73 24.32
C ARG A 188 -16.48 -15.57 23.88
N GLU A 189 -15.56 -16.31 24.52
CA GLU A 189 -14.16 -16.31 24.16
C GLU A 189 -13.93 -17.10 22.88
N ARG A 190 -13.10 -16.55 21.98
CA ARG A 190 -12.77 -17.20 20.70
C ARG A 190 -11.53 -18.06 20.87
N THR A 191 -11.50 -19.19 20.18
CA THR A 191 -10.28 -20.02 20.10
C THR A 191 -9.11 -19.22 19.52
N PRO A 192 -7.84 -19.67 19.71
CA PRO A 192 -6.69 -19.03 19.08
C PRO A 192 -6.76 -18.91 17.54
N ARG A 193 -7.62 -19.73 16.91
CA ARG A 193 -7.90 -19.69 15.45
C ARG A 193 -9.20 -18.95 15.10
N GLY A 194 -9.82 -18.23 16.04
CA GLY A 194 -11.00 -17.39 15.83
C GLY A 194 -12.35 -18.12 15.77
N ARG A 195 -12.39 -19.43 15.97
CA ARG A 195 -13.63 -20.23 16.00
C ARG A 195 -14.43 -19.97 17.28
N THR A 196 -15.75 -20.13 17.20
CA THR A 196 -16.68 -20.06 18.33
C THR A 196 -16.65 -21.31 19.19
N SER A 197 -16.41 -22.48 18.59
CA SER A 197 -16.43 -23.75 19.30
C SER A 197 -15.04 -24.15 19.81
N TRP A 198 -14.99 -24.60 21.05
CA TRP A 198 -13.79 -25.06 21.72
C TRP A 198 -13.67 -26.57 21.65
N GLN A 199 -12.43 -27.06 21.69
CA GLN A 199 -12.11 -28.48 21.67
C GLN A 199 -11.23 -28.80 22.88
N PRO A 200 -11.42 -29.94 23.57
CA PRO A 200 -10.62 -30.30 24.74
C PRO A 200 -9.11 -30.28 24.49
N SER A 201 -8.67 -30.67 23.29
CA SER A 201 -7.26 -30.62 22.88
C SER A 201 -6.69 -29.20 22.84
N SER A 202 -7.48 -28.21 22.44
CA SER A 202 -7.10 -26.80 22.44
C SER A 202 -6.95 -26.26 23.86
N VAL A 203 -7.85 -26.65 24.78
CA VAL A 203 -7.76 -26.28 26.20
C VAL A 203 -6.56 -26.94 26.86
N LYS A 204 -6.31 -28.23 26.59
CA LYS A 204 -5.14 -28.95 27.09
C LYS A 204 -3.83 -28.26 26.68
N MET A 205 -3.70 -27.90 25.40
CA MET A 205 -2.55 -27.15 24.90
C MET A 205 -2.37 -25.79 25.61
N LEU A 206 -3.47 -25.12 25.98
CA LEU A 206 -3.42 -23.86 26.72
C LEU A 206 -3.02 -24.07 28.19
N LEU A 207 -3.43 -25.16 28.84
CA LEU A 207 -3.00 -25.53 30.19
C LEU A 207 -1.50 -25.85 30.23
N GLU A 208 -1.01 -26.71 29.33
CA GLU A 208 0.43 -27.02 29.18
C GLU A 208 1.27 -25.78 28.86
N ARG A 209 0.63 -24.76 28.28
CA ARG A 209 1.26 -23.46 28.04
C ARG A 209 1.21 -22.57 29.28
N ALA A 210 0.12 -22.58 30.03
CA ALA A 210 -0.01 -21.85 31.30
C ALA A 210 0.98 -22.36 32.35
N GLU A 211 1.21 -23.67 32.44
CA GLU A 211 2.24 -24.27 33.29
C GLU A 211 3.64 -23.77 32.91
N ARG A 212 3.98 -23.76 31.61
CA ARG A 212 5.26 -23.21 31.12
C ARG A 212 5.43 -21.71 31.38
N LEU A 213 4.33 -20.98 31.56
CA LEU A 213 4.32 -19.57 31.92
C LEU A 213 4.30 -19.35 33.44
N GLY A 214 4.27 -20.42 34.26
CA GLY A 214 4.22 -20.33 35.72
C GLY A 214 2.88 -19.83 36.27
N LEU A 215 1.79 -19.96 35.50
CA LEU A 215 0.44 -19.51 35.89
C LEU A 215 -0.36 -20.59 36.63
N LEU A 216 0.14 -21.82 36.66
CA LEU A 216 -0.37 -22.98 37.38
C LEU A 216 0.82 -23.69 38.02
N GLU A 217 0.63 -24.17 39.25
CA GLU A 217 1.59 -25.04 39.97
C GLU A 217 1.37 -26.52 39.63
#